data_AF-A0A0U9HDP7-F1
#
_entry.id   AF-A0A0U9HDP7-F1
#
_cell.length_a   1.000
_cell.length_b   1.000
_cell.length_c   1.000
_cell.angle_alpha   90.00
_cell.angle_beta   90.00
_cell.angle_gamma   90.00
#
_symmetry.space_group_name_H-M   'P 1'
#
loop_
_entity.id
_entity.type
_entity.pdbx_description
1 polymer ?
#
loop_
_entity_poly.entity_id
_entity_poly.type
_entity_poly.pdbx_seq_one_letter_code
_entity_poly.pdbx_strand_id
1 'polypeptide(L)'
;MYFGIATIVFLILFGVTTPPTSDIADNNSQTEQVKAEEAEAEKQEEEEKAKAEAEKQEEEEKAKAEAEKQEEEEKAKAEAEKQEEEEKAKAEAEKQEEEEKAKAEAEKQEEEEKAKAEAEKQKNKETMSQQQAVKMAEDYVAYTAFAKSGLIEQLEYEGFNNKDATYAVEKINVNWKEQAVKMAEDYLDYTAFSKSGLIEQLEYEGFSNEIATYAANEVGL
;
A
#
# COMPACT_ATOMS: atom_id res chain seq x y z
N MET A 1 1.09 -17.74 -57.97
CA MET A 1 0.81 -18.44 -59.25
C MET A 1 -0.57 -18.01 -59.70
N TYR A 2 -0.62 -17.23 -60.78
CA TYR A 2 -1.82 -16.86 -61.54
C TYR A 2 -2.45 -18.11 -62.15
N PHE A 3 -3.78 -18.24 -62.14
CA PHE A 3 -4.62 -18.87 -63.19
C PHE A 3 -6.07 -18.54 -62.79
N GLY A 4 -6.90 -17.82 -63.56
CA GLY A 4 -7.02 -17.76 -65.00
C GLY A 4 -8.42 -18.28 -65.35
N ILE A 5 -9.39 -17.38 -65.38
CA ILE A 5 -10.83 -17.61 -65.56
C ILE A 5 -11.07 -18.17 -66.98
N ALA A 6 -11.73 -19.33 -67.11
CA ALA A 6 -12.05 -19.94 -68.40
C ALA A 6 -13.57 -19.91 -68.64
N THR A 7 -14.01 -18.87 -69.35
CA THR A 7 -15.34 -18.71 -69.95
C THR A 7 -15.47 -19.61 -71.19
N ILE A 8 -16.45 -20.50 -71.22
CA ILE A 8 -16.85 -21.22 -72.44
C ILE A 8 -18.30 -20.89 -72.76
N VAL A 9 -18.47 -20.08 -73.80
CA VAL A 9 -19.73 -19.76 -74.48
C VAL A 9 -19.86 -20.73 -75.66
N PHE A 10 -20.97 -21.43 -75.77
CA PHE A 10 -21.26 -22.32 -76.90
C PHE A 10 -22.62 -21.95 -77.53
N LEU A 11 -22.55 -21.36 -78.72
CA LEU A 11 -23.66 -20.97 -79.60
C LEU A 11 -23.47 -21.75 -80.90
N ILE A 12 -24.39 -22.68 -81.23
CA ILE A 12 -24.44 -23.31 -82.56
C ILE A 12 -25.66 -22.81 -83.30
N LEU A 13 -25.37 -22.20 -84.46
CA LEU A 13 -26.28 -21.72 -85.49
C LEU A 13 -26.56 -22.81 -86.55
N PHE A 14 -27.84 -22.91 -86.93
CA PHE A 14 -28.41 -23.08 -88.29
C PHE A 14 -28.36 -24.42 -89.05
N GLY A 15 -29.51 -24.72 -89.68
CA GLY A 15 -29.65 -25.63 -90.81
C GLY A 15 -31.07 -25.63 -91.40
N VAL A 16 -31.36 -24.69 -92.30
CA VAL A 16 -32.59 -24.59 -93.14
C VAL A 16 -32.43 -25.43 -94.41
N THR A 17 -33.48 -26.12 -94.86
CA THR A 17 -33.67 -26.52 -96.28
C THR A 17 -35.14 -26.84 -96.61
N THR A 18 -35.72 -26.13 -97.59
CA THR A 18 -37.01 -26.40 -98.30
C THR A 18 -36.71 -27.17 -99.62
N PRO A 19 -37.62 -27.47 -100.60
CA PRO A 19 -39.07 -27.19 -100.84
C PRO A 19 -39.80 -28.46 -101.47
N PRO A 20 -40.85 -28.44 -102.34
CA PRO A 20 -41.84 -27.43 -102.76
C PRO A 20 -43.35 -27.87 -102.69
N THR A 21 -44.18 -26.89 -102.99
CA THR A 21 -45.65 -26.73 -102.98
C THR A 21 -46.43 -27.46 -104.09
N SER A 22 -47.65 -27.91 -103.76
CA SER A 22 -48.88 -28.13 -104.58
C SER A 22 -49.77 -29.09 -103.75
N ASP A 23 -51.06 -28.96 -103.49
CA ASP A 23 -52.15 -28.16 -104.05
C ASP A 23 -53.34 -28.21 -103.05
N ILE A 24 -54.16 -27.15 -103.05
CA ILE A 24 -55.63 -27.17 -102.94
C ILE A 24 -56.29 -27.65 -101.61
N ALA A 25 -56.92 -26.66 -100.95
CA ALA A 25 -58.18 -26.71 -100.19
C ALA A 25 -58.33 -27.71 -99.02
N ASP A 26 -58.32 -27.22 -97.79
CA ASP A 26 -59.55 -27.04 -97.02
C ASP A 26 -59.28 -26.29 -95.71
N ASN A 27 -60.17 -25.34 -95.39
CA ASN A 27 -60.07 -24.41 -94.28
C ASN A 27 -60.67 -25.05 -93.02
N ASN A 28 -60.02 -24.82 -91.88
CA ASN A 28 -60.63 -24.78 -90.53
C ASN A 28 -60.75 -26.10 -89.72
N SER A 29 -59.63 -26.72 -89.31
CA SER A 29 -59.59 -27.66 -88.16
C SER A 29 -58.17 -27.97 -87.59
N GLN A 30 -57.21 -27.04 -87.67
CA GLN A 30 -55.85 -27.24 -87.12
C GLN A 30 -55.34 -26.11 -86.22
N THR A 31 -56.17 -25.10 -85.91
CA THR A 31 -55.80 -23.98 -85.04
C THR A 31 -55.98 -24.28 -83.54
N GLU A 32 -56.63 -25.39 -83.17
CA GLU A 32 -56.93 -25.71 -81.76
C GLU A 32 -55.99 -26.74 -81.11
N GLN A 33 -55.19 -27.51 -81.86
CA GLN A 33 -54.31 -28.53 -81.29
C GLN A 33 -52.88 -28.01 -80.97
N VAL A 34 -52.33 -27.07 -81.75
CA VAL A 34 -51.02 -26.44 -81.46
C VAL A 34 -51.09 -25.51 -80.25
N LYS A 35 -52.28 -24.93 -79.99
CA LYS A 35 -52.52 -24.00 -78.87
C LYS A 35 -52.59 -24.68 -77.50
N ALA A 36 -52.84 -25.99 -77.45
CA ALA A 36 -52.93 -26.75 -76.21
C ALA A 36 -51.56 -27.24 -75.70
N GLU A 37 -50.66 -27.65 -76.60
CA GLU A 37 -49.27 -28.04 -76.24
C GLU A 37 -48.40 -26.84 -75.87
N GLU A 38 -48.57 -25.69 -76.53
CA GLU A 38 -47.83 -24.45 -76.20
C GLU A 38 -48.24 -23.92 -74.81
N ALA A 39 -49.51 -24.06 -74.43
CA ALA A 39 -50.00 -23.67 -73.11
C ALA A 39 -49.58 -24.62 -71.97
N GLU A 40 -49.33 -25.90 -72.26
CA GLU A 40 -48.85 -26.88 -71.26
C GLU A 40 -47.33 -26.76 -71.05
N ALA A 41 -46.57 -26.45 -72.10
CA ALA A 41 -45.14 -26.14 -72.02
C ALA A 41 -44.87 -24.81 -71.28
N GLU A 42 -45.65 -23.76 -71.57
CA GLU A 42 -45.54 -22.46 -70.88
C GLU A 42 -45.85 -22.60 -69.38
N LYS A 43 -46.81 -23.47 -69.02
CA LYS A 43 -47.16 -23.76 -67.62
C LYS A 43 -46.09 -24.56 -66.88
N GLN A 44 -45.42 -25.51 -67.54
CA GLN A 44 -44.28 -26.23 -66.94
C GLN A 44 -43.05 -25.34 -66.77
N GLU A 45 -42.76 -24.46 -67.73
CA GLU A 45 -41.65 -23.51 -67.62
C GLU A 45 -41.91 -22.47 -66.51
N GLU A 46 -43.17 -22.05 -66.32
CA GLU A 46 -43.57 -21.17 -65.23
C GLU A 46 -43.49 -21.86 -63.85
N GLU A 47 -43.83 -23.15 -63.75
CA GLU A 47 -43.72 -23.93 -62.50
C GLU A 47 -42.25 -24.22 -62.13
N GLU A 48 -41.39 -24.53 -63.11
CA GLU A 48 -39.96 -24.74 -62.87
C GLU A 48 -39.25 -23.44 -62.47
N LYS A 49 -39.63 -22.31 -63.08
CA LYS A 49 -39.14 -20.98 -62.72
C LYS A 49 -39.62 -20.54 -61.33
N ALA A 50 -40.87 -20.83 -60.98
CA ALA A 50 -41.39 -20.57 -59.63
C ALA A 50 -40.66 -21.42 -58.56
N LYS A 51 -40.31 -22.67 -58.87
CA LYS A 51 -39.54 -23.53 -57.96
C LYS A 51 -38.09 -23.07 -57.82
N ALA A 52 -37.45 -22.64 -58.91
CA ALA A 52 -36.10 -22.07 -58.88
C ALA A 52 -36.04 -20.73 -58.13
N GLU A 53 -37.08 -19.90 -58.23
CA GLU A 53 -37.18 -18.64 -57.47
C GLU A 53 -37.42 -18.89 -55.98
N ALA A 54 -38.21 -19.92 -55.63
CA ALA A 54 -38.41 -20.34 -54.24
C ALA A 54 -37.12 -20.92 -53.61
N GLU A 55 -36.38 -21.76 -54.33
CA GLU A 55 -35.11 -22.32 -53.84
C GLU A 55 -34.04 -21.23 -53.66
N LYS A 56 -34.00 -20.25 -54.57
CA LYS A 56 -33.11 -19.09 -54.46
C LYS A 56 -33.48 -18.18 -53.28
N GLN A 57 -34.78 -17.99 -52.99
CA GLN A 57 -35.23 -17.25 -51.82
C GLN A 57 -34.89 -17.97 -50.51
N GLU A 58 -35.03 -19.29 -50.46
CA GLU A 58 -34.67 -20.09 -49.28
C GLU A 58 -33.15 -20.07 -49.02
N GLU A 59 -32.33 -20.11 -50.07
CA GLU A 59 -30.87 -19.98 -49.96
C GLU A 59 -30.43 -18.58 -49.52
N GLU A 60 -31.08 -17.52 -50.02
CA GLU A 60 -30.80 -16.13 -49.63
C GLU A 60 -31.21 -15.86 -48.16
N GLU A 61 -32.34 -16.39 -47.71
CA GLU A 61 -32.79 -16.29 -46.31
C GLU A 61 -31.84 -17.04 -45.36
N LYS A 62 -31.38 -18.23 -45.76
CA LYS A 62 -30.43 -19.01 -44.97
C LYS A 62 -29.05 -18.34 -44.90
N ALA A 63 -28.57 -17.76 -46.00
CA ALA A 63 -27.32 -17.02 -46.03
C ALA A 63 -27.39 -15.75 -45.16
N LYS A 64 -28.53 -15.07 -45.13
CA LYS A 64 -28.75 -13.90 -44.28
C LYS A 64 -28.83 -14.29 -42.79
N ALA A 65 -29.50 -15.39 -42.46
CA ALA A 65 -29.55 -15.91 -41.09
C ALA A 65 -28.18 -16.38 -40.57
N GLU A 66 -27.34 -16.96 -41.44
CA GLU A 66 -25.97 -17.35 -41.08
C GLU A 66 -25.06 -16.14 -40.88
N ALA A 67 -25.21 -15.09 -41.71
CA ALA A 67 -24.48 -13.84 -41.55
C ALA A 67 -24.87 -13.09 -40.27
N GLU A 68 -26.16 -13.01 -39.94
CA GLU A 68 -26.65 -12.37 -38.71
C GLU A 68 -26.16 -13.10 -37.45
N LYS A 69 -26.13 -14.45 -37.49
CA LYS A 69 -25.59 -15.26 -36.40
C LYS A 69 -24.07 -15.09 -36.22
N GLN A 70 -23.32 -14.96 -37.31
CA GLN A 70 -21.87 -14.69 -37.23
C GLN A 70 -21.57 -13.29 -36.69
N GLU A 71 -22.35 -12.27 -37.07
CA GLU A 71 -22.20 -10.90 -36.55
C GLU A 71 -22.54 -10.83 -35.05
N GLU A 72 -23.55 -11.58 -34.59
CA GLU A 72 -23.91 -11.67 -33.17
C GLU A 72 -22.82 -12.40 -32.34
N GLU A 73 -22.24 -13.48 -32.86
CA GLU A 73 -21.15 -14.23 -32.20
C GLU A 73 -19.85 -13.41 -32.11
N GLU A 74 -19.50 -12.67 -33.16
CA GLU A 74 -18.33 -11.77 -33.16
C GLU A 74 -18.50 -10.61 -32.17
N LYS A 75 -19.69 -10.02 -32.12
CA LYS A 75 -20.02 -8.94 -31.17
C LYS A 75 -20.01 -9.44 -29.73
N ALA A 76 -20.54 -10.63 -29.45
CA ALA A 76 -20.52 -11.24 -28.12
C ALA A 76 -19.09 -11.54 -27.66
N LYS A 77 -18.22 -12.00 -28.57
CA LYS A 77 -16.80 -12.26 -28.26
C LYS A 77 -16.03 -10.97 -27.99
N ALA A 78 -16.26 -9.92 -28.80
CA ALA A 78 -15.64 -8.61 -28.59
C ALA A 78 -16.09 -7.94 -27.29
N GLU A 79 -17.35 -8.12 -26.88
CA GLU A 79 -17.85 -7.61 -25.60
C GLU A 79 -17.26 -8.38 -24.41
N ALA A 80 -17.10 -9.70 -24.53
CA ALA A 80 -16.45 -10.52 -23.51
C ALA A 80 -14.96 -10.18 -23.33
N GLU A 81 -14.21 -9.99 -24.42
CA GLU A 81 -12.79 -9.63 -24.37
C GLU A 81 -12.58 -8.23 -23.76
N LYS A 82 -13.47 -7.28 -24.07
CA LYS A 82 -13.44 -5.94 -23.47
C LYS A 82 -13.76 -5.95 -21.97
N GLN A 83 -14.69 -6.80 -21.53
CA GLN A 83 -15.00 -6.94 -20.09
C GLN A 83 -13.85 -7.59 -19.32
N GLU A 84 -13.18 -8.59 -19.89
CA GLU A 84 -12.01 -9.23 -19.27
C GLU A 84 -10.81 -8.26 -19.16
N GLU A 85 -10.59 -7.41 -20.16
CA GLU A 85 -9.54 -6.38 -20.13
C GLU A 85 -9.84 -5.28 -19.09
N GLU A 86 -11.09 -4.84 -18.97
CA GLU A 86 -11.52 -3.85 -17.98
C GLU A 86 -11.42 -4.37 -16.54
N GLU A 87 -11.79 -5.64 -16.31
CA GLU A 87 -11.67 -6.29 -14.99
C GLU A 87 -10.20 -6.45 -14.58
N LYS A 88 -9.33 -6.85 -15.51
CA LYS A 88 -7.89 -6.98 -15.27
C LYS A 88 -7.23 -5.63 -14.99
N ALA A 89 -7.59 -4.58 -15.74
CA ALA A 89 -7.08 -3.23 -15.52
C ALA A 89 -7.50 -2.67 -14.15
N LYS A 90 -8.74 -2.94 -13.72
CA LYS A 90 -9.23 -2.53 -12.40
C LYS A 90 -8.53 -3.28 -11.26
N ALA A 91 -8.31 -4.58 -11.41
CA ALA A 91 -7.60 -5.40 -10.42
C ALA A 91 -6.12 -4.98 -10.29
N GLU A 92 -5.47 -4.59 -11.39
CA GLU A 92 -4.09 -4.10 -11.36
C GLU A 92 -3.98 -2.72 -10.69
N ALA A 93 -4.95 -1.83 -10.95
CA ALA A 93 -5.02 -0.52 -10.30
C ALA A 93 -5.28 -0.63 -8.78
N GLU A 94 -6.18 -1.51 -8.35
CA GLU A 94 -6.50 -1.72 -6.93
C GLU A 94 -5.30 -2.30 -6.17
N LYS A 95 -4.55 -3.22 -6.80
CA LYS A 95 -3.33 -3.79 -6.22
C LYS A 95 -2.19 -2.77 -6.09
N GLN A 96 -2.04 -1.86 -7.05
CA GLN A 96 -1.04 -0.78 -6.97
C GLN A 96 -1.38 0.24 -5.88
N GLU A 97 -2.66 0.59 -5.72
CA GLU A 97 -3.11 1.50 -4.66
C GLU A 97 -2.91 0.89 -3.26
N GLU A 98 -3.16 -0.42 -3.10
CA GLU A 98 -2.92 -1.13 -1.83
C GLU A 98 -1.42 -1.21 -1.49
N GLU A 99 -0.55 -1.47 -2.48
CA GLU A 99 0.91 -1.53 -2.29
C GLU A 99 1.50 -0.16 -1.94
N GLU A 100 1.03 0.91 -2.59
CA GLU A 100 1.48 2.28 -2.30
C GLU A 100 1.04 2.72 -0.90
N LYS A 101 -0.19 2.39 -0.50
CA LYS A 101 -0.71 2.67 0.84
C LYS A 101 0.04 1.89 1.93
N ALA A 102 0.34 0.62 1.70
CA ALA A 102 1.12 -0.21 2.63
C ALA A 102 2.55 0.32 2.80
N LYS A 103 3.18 0.79 1.71
CA LYS A 103 4.52 1.39 1.77
C LYS A 103 4.52 2.73 2.51
N ALA A 104 3.53 3.58 2.27
CA ALA A 104 3.38 4.85 2.98
C ALA A 104 3.11 4.66 4.48
N GLU A 105 2.34 3.63 4.85
CA GLU A 105 2.08 3.29 6.25
C GLU A 105 3.34 2.74 6.95
N ALA A 106 4.12 1.90 6.28
CA ALA A 106 5.39 1.40 6.79
C ALA A 106 6.45 2.51 6.98
N GLU A 107 6.57 3.44 6.02
CA GLU A 107 7.51 4.56 6.11
C GLU A 107 7.14 5.52 7.25
N LYS A 108 5.83 5.76 7.46
CA LYS A 108 5.34 6.56 8.58
C LYS A 108 5.58 5.91 9.94
N GLN A 109 5.44 4.59 10.04
CA GLN A 109 5.72 3.85 11.28
C GLN A 109 7.23 3.84 11.61
N GLU A 110 8.10 3.69 10.60
CA GLU A 110 9.55 3.76 10.78
C GLU A 110 10.02 5.17 11.23
N GLU A 111 9.42 6.22 10.67
CA GLU A 111 9.71 7.60 11.07
C GLU A 111 9.26 7.89 12.52
N GLU A 112 8.08 7.39 12.92
CA GLU A 112 7.56 7.53 14.28
C GLU A 112 8.41 6.76 15.31
N GLU A 113 8.85 5.54 14.98
CA GLU A 113 9.73 4.74 15.85
C GLU A 113 11.11 5.41 16.01
N LYS A 114 11.66 5.95 14.93
CA LYS A 114 12.94 6.68 14.95
C LYS A 114 12.84 7.98 15.74
N ALA A 115 11.74 8.73 15.58
CA ALA A 115 11.48 9.94 16.37
C ALA A 115 11.33 9.63 17.87
N LYS A 116 10.68 8.51 18.21
CA LYS A 116 10.55 8.05 19.59
C LYS A 116 11.88 7.60 20.18
N ALA A 117 12.70 6.87 19.43
CA ALA A 117 14.03 6.46 19.84
C ALA A 117 14.97 7.66 20.03
N GLU A 118 14.87 8.69 19.18
CA GLU A 118 15.65 9.90 19.30
C GLU A 118 15.19 10.77 20.48
N ALA A 119 13.88 10.87 20.73
CA ALA A 119 13.33 11.54 21.90
C ALA A 119 13.75 10.85 23.22
N GLU A 120 13.80 9.52 23.24
CA GLU A 120 14.27 8.75 24.39
C GLU A 120 15.78 8.92 24.62
N LYS A 121 16.56 8.99 23.54
CA LYS A 121 18.00 9.28 23.60
C LYS A 121 18.28 10.70 24.10
N GLN A 122 17.47 11.68 23.73
CA GLN A 122 17.57 13.05 24.23
C GLN A 122 17.14 13.16 25.70
N LYS A 123 16.11 12.41 26.11
CA LYS A 123 15.70 12.32 27.53
C LYS A 123 16.81 11.77 28.42
N ASN A 124 17.64 10.87 27.88
CA ASN A 124 18.76 10.25 28.62
C ASN A 124 20.08 11.04 28.50
N LYS A 125 20.08 12.16 27.78
CA LYS A 125 21.27 13.02 27.68
C LYS A 125 21.24 14.00 28.84
N GLU A 126 22.30 13.95 29.65
CA GLU A 126 22.53 14.90 30.73
C GLU A 126 22.44 16.34 30.23
N THR A 127 21.68 17.17 30.93
CA THR A 127 21.52 18.58 30.56
C THR A 127 22.74 19.39 30.96
N MET A 128 22.97 20.55 30.35
CA MET A 128 24.05 21.44 30.77
C MET A 128 23.90 21.86 32.24
N SER A 129 22.67 22.05 32.73
CA SER A 129 22.38 22.38 34.12
C SER A 129 22.84 21.26 35.07
N GLN A 130 22.51 20.01 34.73
CA GLN A 130 22.95 18.83 35.48
C GLN A 130 24.49 18.71 35.51
N GLN A 131 25.16 18.93 34.38
CA GLN A 131 26.63 18.90 34.32
C GLN A 131 27.27 19.97 35.22
N GLN A 132 26.72 21.18 35.23
CA GLN A 132 27.21 22.25 36.10
C GLN A 132 26.94 21.93 37.58
N ALA A 133 25.77 21.39 37.90
CA ALA A 133 25.42 20.97 39.25
C ALA A 133 26.36 19.87 39.75
N VAL A 134 26.68 18.86 38.93
CA VAL A 134 27.64 17.79 39.26
C VAL A 134 29.01 18.39 39.60
N LYS A 135 29.54 19.24 38.72
CA LYS A 135 30.84 19.87 38.95
C LYS A 135 30.86 20.69 40.24
N MET A 136 29.81 21.47 40.49
CA MET A 136 29.72 22.28 41.71
C MET A 136 29.60 21.41 42.96
N ALA A 137 28.86 20.30 42.89
CA ALA A 137 28.75 19.34 43.98
C ALA A 137 30.11 18.74 44.34
N GLU A 138 30.91 18.36 43.33
CA GLU A 138 32.28 17.88 43.50
C GLU A 138 33.19 18.95 44.14
N ASP A 139 33.09 20.20 43.67
CA ASP A 139 33.85 21.33 44.21
C ASP A 139 33.51 21.56 45.70
N TYR A 140 32.23 21.46 46.10
CA TYR A 140 31.80 21.63 47.50
C TYR A 140 32.33 20.54 48.42
N VAL A 141 32.13 19.26 48.10
CA VAL A 141 32.56 18.14 48.96
C VAL A 141 34.09 18.01 49.05
N ALA A 142 34.81 18.64 48.12
CA ALA A 142 36.26 18.78 48.16
C ALA A 142 36.70 19.94 49.08
N TYR A 143 35.89 20.99 49.21
CA TYR A 143 36.20 22.17 50.01
C TYR A 143 35.77 22.04 51.47
N THR A 144 34.59 21.51 51.74
CA THR A 144 34.03 21.33 53.08
C THR A 144 33.19 20.07 53.16
N ALA A 145 33.06 19.51 54.36
CA ALA A 145 32.24 18.35 54.58
C ALA A 145 30.74 18.69 54.40
N PHE A 146 29.97 17.75 53.83
CA PHE A 146 28.52 17.86 53.67
C PHE A 146 27.83 16.53 53.92
N ALA A 147 26.63 16.59 54.53
CA ALA A 147 25.66 15.52 54.38
C ALA A 147 25.03 15.53 52.98
N LYS A 148 24.50 14.38 52.55
CA LYS A 148 23.86 14.25 51.23
C LYS A 148 22.73 15.26 51.04
N SER A 149 21.85 15.41 52.02
CA SER A 149 20.74 16.38 51.98
C SER A 149 21.25 17.82 52.01
N GLY A 150 22.20 18.13 52.90
CA GLY A 150 22.78 19.47 52.98
C GLY A 150 23.44 19.91 51.67
N LEU A 151 24.11 19.00 50.96
CA LEU A 151 24.68 19.32 49.64
C LEU A 151 23.60 19.60 48.59
N ILE A 152 22.48 18.87 48.61
CA ILE A 152 21.35 19.15 47.71
C ILE A 152 20.78 20.54 48.00
N GLU A 153 20.54 20.87 49.27
CA GLU A 153 20.04 22.18 49.69
C GLU A 153 21.02 23.30 49.32
N GLN A 154 22.34 23.07 49.47
CA GLN A 154 23.35 24.02 49.04
C GLN A 154 23.26 24.29 47.53
N LEU A 155 23.15 23.25 46.69
CA LEU A 155 23.00 23.43 45.25
C LEU A 155 21.69 24.15 44.87
N GLU A 156 20.60 23.92 45.61
CA GLU A 156 19.36 24.68 45.43
C GLU A 156 19.54 26.16 45.76
N TYR A 157 20.29 26.47 46.83
CA TYR A 157 20.67 27.83 47.17
C TYR A 157 21.52 28.50 46.08
N GLU A 158 22.41 27.74 45.43
CA GLU A 158 23.19 28.18 44.26
C GLU A 158 22.34 28.38 42.99
N GLY A 159 21.04 28.06 43.05
CA GLY A 159 20.06 28.33 41.99
C GLY A 159 19.76 27.15 41.08
N PHE A 160 20.28 25.96 41.37
CA PHE A 160 19.84 24.75 40.66
C PHE A 160 18.43 24.38 41.11
N ASN A 161 17.63 23.86 40.18
CA ASN A 161 16.35 23.27 40.60
C ASN A 161 16.60 21.95 41.33
N ASN A 162 15.65 21.56 42.20
CA ASN A 162 15.75 20.34 43.00
C ASN A 162 16.10 19.07 42.19
N LYS A 163 15.61 18.94 40.95
CA LYS A 163 15.88 17.76 40.12
C LYS A 163 17.34 17.69 39.69
N ASP A 164 17.92 18.82 39.28
CA ASP A 164 19.32 18.89 38.86
C ASP A 164 20.28 18.77 40.05
N ALA A 165 19.93 19.38 41.20
CA ALA A 165 20.68 19.25 42.44
C ALA A 165 20.69 17.79 42.95
N THR A 166 19.53 17.15 42.99
CA THR A 166 19.42 15.72 43.38
C THR A 166 20.19 14.83 42.42
N TYR A 167 20.04 15.06 41.10
CA TYR A 167 20.79 14.34 40.08
C TYR A 167 22.30 14.44 40.31
N ALA A 168 22.79 15.65 40.56
CA ALA A 168 24.23 15.90 40.79
C ALA A 168 24.77 15.11 41.97
N VAL A 169 24.09 15.19 43.12
CA VAL A 169 24.52 14.52 44.35
C VAL A 169 24.42 12.99 44.24
N GLU A 170 23.50 12.46 43.44
CA GLU A 170 23.42 11.03 43.16
C GLU A 170 24.47 10.54 42.15
N LYS A 171 24.96 11.43 41.29
CA LYS A 171 25.92 11.11 40.24
C LYS A 171 27.35 11.04 40.75
N ILE A 172 27.70 11.89 41.71
CA ILE A 172 29.06 11.96 42.26
C ILE A 172 29.38 10.72 43.12
N ASN A 173 30.63 10.28 43.05
CA ASN A 173 31.10 9.15 43.84
C ASN A 173 31.73 9.62 45.15
N VAL A 174 30.90 9.76 46.20
CA VAL A 174 31.32 10.28 47.51
C VAL A 174 31.07 9.24 48.60
N ASN A 175 32.05 9.04 49.48
CA ASN A 175 31.85 8.27 50.71
C ASN A 175 31.20 9.15 51.79
N TRP A 176 29.88 9.06 51.94
CA TRP A 176 29.13 9.85 52.91
C TRP A 176 29.49 9.57 54.38
N LYS A 177 30.05 8.38 54.68
CA LYS A 177 30.56 8.09 56.03
C LYS A 177 31.85 8.87 56.31
N GLU A 178 32.76 8.94 55.34
CA GLU A 178 33.96 9.77 55.45
C GLU A 178 33.62 11.26 55.54
N GLN A 179 32.60 11.73 54.81
CA GLN A 179 32.13 13.11 54.93
C GLN A 179 31.63 13.42 56.36
N ALA A 180 30.92 12.49 57.00
CA ALA A 180 30.50 12.66 58.38
C ALA A 180 31.68 12.68 59.37
N VAL A 181 32.69 11.83 59.16
CA VAL A 181 33.92 11.84 60.00
C VAL A 181 34.65 13.18 59.87
N LYS A 182 34.84 13.69 58.65
CA LYS A 182 35.45 15.00 58.43
C LYS A 182 34.69 16.12 59.13
N MET A 183 33.36 16.14 58.98
CA MET A 183 32.53 17.14 59.65
C MET A 183 32.62 17.03 61.18
N ALA A 184 32.67 15.80 61.71
CA ALA A 184 32.85 15.56 63.12
C ALA A 184 34.20 16.11 63.64
N GLU A 185 35.29 15.87 62.90
CA GLU A 185 36.61 16.44 63.18
C GLU A 185 36.57 17.98 63.16
N ASP A 186 35.99 18.57 62.12
CA ASP A 186 35.85 20.02 61.97
C ASP A 186 35.08 20.65 63.16
N TYR A 187 34.00 20.01 63.63
CA TYR A 187 33.28 20.47 64.82
C TYR A 187 34.11 20.39 66.09
N LEU A 188 34.84 19.29 66.27
CA LEU A 188 35.65 19.06 67.46
C LEU A 188 36.87 19.99 67.52
N ASP A 189 37.39 20.41 66.38
CA ASP A 189 38.42 21.45 66.28
C ASP A 189 37.91 22.82 66.73
N TYR A 190 36.62 23.10 66.52
CA TYR A 190 35.99 24.36 66.92
C TYR A 190 35.50 24.37 68.38
N THR A 191 34.88 23.28 68.84
CA THR A 191 34.33 23.17 70.20
C THR A 191 34.24 21.72 70.69
N ALA A 192 34.33 21.54 72.01
CA ALA A 192 34.15 20.22 72.61
C ALA A 192 32.68 19.77 72.55
N PHE A 193 32.46 18.49 72.24
CA PHE A 193 31.16 17.82 72.28
C PHE A 193 31.22 16.56 73.16
N SER A 194 30.09 16.18 73.75
CA SER A 194 29.88 14.80 74.20
C SER A 194 29.57 13.91 72.99
N LYS A 195 29.72 12.58 73.12
CA LYS A 195 29.35 11.64 72.07
C LYS A 195 27.92 11.87 71.56
N SER A 196 26.95 11.93 72.48
CA SER A 196 25.54 12.12 72.11
C SER A 196 25.31 13.48 71.46
N GLY A 197 25.96 14.54 71.97
CA GLY A 197 25.82 15.87 71.40
C GLY A 197 26.41 15.98 69.99
N LEU A 198 27.54 15.32 69.73
CA LEU A 198 28.11 15.26 68.39
C LEU A 198 27.21 14.48 67.42
N ILE A 199 26.62 13.37 67.87
CA ILE A 199 25.66 12.61 67.06
C ILE A 199 24.46 13.48 66.70
N GLU A 200 23.87 14.19 67.68
CA GLU A 200 22.74 15.10 67.45
C GLU A 200 23.13 16.23 66.48
N GLN A 201 24.35 16.77 66.58
CA GLN A 201 24.83 17.79 65.65
C GLN A 201 24.93 17.25 64.22
N LEU A 202 25.53 16.09 64.02
CA LEU A 202 25.65 15.49 62.68
C LEU A 202 24.27 15.10 62.09
N GLU A 203 23.33 14.69 62.93
CA GLU A 203 21.94 14.48 62.50
C GLU A 203 21.26 15.78 62.08
N TYR A 204 21.52 16.88 62.79
CA TYR A 204 21.06 18.22 62.42
C TYR A 204 21.62 18.65 61.06
N GLU A 205 22.89 18.34 60.78
CA GLU A 205 23.53 18.56 59.47
C GLU A 205 22.96 17.65 58.36
N GLY A 206 22.13 16.67 58.71
CA GLY A 206 21.40 15.81 57.77
C GLY A 206 21.99 14.42 57.57
N PHE A 207 22.96 13.99 58.39
CA PHE A 207 23.39 12.59 58.40
C PHE A 207 22.36 11.69 59.07
N SER A 208 22.27 10.43 58.63
CA SER A 208 21.46 9.44 59.33
C SER A 208 22.08 9.10 60.69
N ASN A 209 21.26 8.69 61.67
CA ASN A 209 21.72 8.26 62.99
C ASN A 209 22.87 7.24 62.92
N GLU A 210 22.79 6.28 61.99
CA GLU A 210 23.83 5.27 61.79
C GLU A 210 25.16 5.90 61.37
N ILE A 211 25.15 6.84 60.42
CA ILE A 211 26.34 7.50 59.91
C ILE A 211 26.91 8.47 60.96
N ALA A 212 26.05 9.23 61.64
CA ALA A 212 26.45 10.12 62.72
C ALA A 212 27.08 9.36 63.90
N THR A 213 26.47 8.23 64.30
CA THR A 213 27.02 7.35 65.34
C THR A 213 28.37 6.76 64.91
N TYR A 214 28.47 6.32 63.66
CA TYR A 214 29.74 5.85 63.10
C TYR A 214 30.83 6.91 63.19
N ALA A 215 30.55 8.14 62.72
CA ALA A 215 31.51 9.24 62.74
C ALA A 215 31.96 9.60 64.16
N ALA A 216 31.02 9.69 65.12
CA ALA A 216 31.35 9.97 66.52
C ALA A 216 32.30 8.91 67.13
N ASN A 217 32.11 7.63 66.79
CA ASN A 217 33.01 6.56 67.24
C ASN A 217 34.40 6.66 66.61
N GLU A 218 34.48 6.97 65.31
CA GLU A 218 35.76 7.09 64.59
C GLU A 218 36.63 8.23 65.13
N VAL A 219 36.02 9.35 65.53
CA VAL A 219 36.73 10.48 66.16
C VAL A 219 37.00 10.28 67.67
N GLY A 220 36.69 9.10 68.21
CA GLY A 220 37.08 8.68 69.56
C GLY A 220 36.10 9.04 70.69
N LEU A 221 34.83 9.34 70.39
CA LEU A 221 33.76 9.55 71.38
C LEU A 221 32.85 8.33 71.53
#